data_AF-A0A099WKM1-F1
#
_entry.id   AF-A0A099WKM1-F1
#
_cell.length_a   1.000
_cell.length_b   1.000
_cell.length_c   1.000
_cell.angle_alpha   90.00
_cell.angle_beta   90.00
_cell.angle_gamma   90.00
#
_symmetry.space_group_name_H-M   'P 1'
#
loop_
_entity.id
_entity.type
_entity.pdbx_description
1 polymer ?
#
loop_
_entity_poly.entity_id
_entity_poly.type
_entity_poly.pdbx_seq_one_letter_code
_entity_poly.pdbx_strand_id
1 'polypeptide(L)'
;MTKQKKMMTGLAVFGVTISVFAAGVGAAEFDGADKATSEATVNVLPGTGVVDPPITNPIDPELPEIPLEPTNPNEGPLRINYVSDLNFDDHTLTGREETIFSKDDVVGENAIPAFINVADLRGTGDGWTLKVAQTGELVQGAELRFKPVYNGADDKITAVGGKLHGDGDEIDIAIADENGGMGSNSILLGGTDGVALVIPTDAKAGDYNAALHWNIVADPSV
;
A
#
# COMPACT_ATOMS: atom_id res chain seq x y z
N MET A 1 33.10 18.61 -57.68
CA MET A 1 31.91 18.79 -56.81
C MET A 1 31.46 17.42 -56.35
N THR A 2 31.56 17.08 -55.06
CA THR A 2 30.49 16.43 -54.27
C THR A 2 30.77 16.69 -52.79
N LYS A 3 29.71 17.08 -52.07
CA LYS A 3 29.70 17.65 -50.71
C LYS A 3 29.70 16.57 -49.62
N GLN A 4 30.24 16.92 -48.45
CA GLN A 4 29.90 16.30 -47.16
C GLN A 4 28.43 16.49 -46.78
N LYS A 5 27.84 15.52 -46.05
CA LYS A 5 26.89 15.70 -44.93
C LYS A 5 26.66 14.32 -44.28
N LYS A 6 27.10 14.09 -43.03
CA LYS A 6 26.53 14.44 -41.70
C LYS A 6 25.75 13.26 -41.09
N MET A 7 26.21 12.92 -39.88
CA MET A 7 25.67 12.08 -38.81
C MET A 7 24.14 12.00 -38.72
N MET A 8 23.67 10.81 -38.32
CA MET A 8 22.30 10.53 -37.92
C MET A 8 22.29 10.05 -36.46
N THR A 9 21.52 10.74 -35.64
CA THR A 9 21.23 10.50 -34.23
C THR A 9 20.25 9.34 -34.10
N GLY A 10 20.52 8.34 -33.26
CA GLY A 10 19.59 7.26 -32.92
C GLY A 10 19.03 7.45 -31.51
N LEU A 11 17.75 7.81 -31.41
CA LEU A 11 16.97 7.78 -30.17
C LEU A 11 16.17 6.48 -30.19
N ALA A 12 16.49 5.53 -29.31
CA ALA A 12 15.78 4.27 -29.18
C ALA A 12 14.55 4.48 -28.27
N VAL A 13 13.36 4.44 -28.86
CA VAL A 13 12.10 4.34 -28.12
C VAL A 13 11.80 2.86 -27.94
N PHE A 14 11.77 2.38 -26.69
CA PHE A 14 11.25 1.06 -26.34
C PHE A 14 9.72 1.10 -26.54
N GLY A 15 9.27 0.65 -27.71
CA GLY A 15 7.85 0.43 -27.96
C GLY A 15 7.39 -0.84 -27.25
N VAL A 16 6.56 -0.69 -26.22
CA VAL A 16 5.77 -1.79 -25.68
C VAL A 16 4.78 -2.21 -26.76
N THR A 17 5.01 -3.37 -27.37
CA THR A 17 4.05 -3.97 -28.31
C THR A 17 2.91 -4.57 -27.51
N ILE A 18 1.79 -3.84 -27.43
CA ILE A 18 0.51 -4.40 -27.01
C ILE A 18 0.03 -5.30 -28.16
N SER A 19 0.26 -6.60 -28.04
CA SER A 19 -0.36 -7.60 -28.89
C SER A 19 -1.85 -7.66 -28.57
N VAL A 20 -2.67 -7.01 -29.40
CA VAL A 20 -4.13 -7.14 -29.38
C VAL A 20 -4.49 -8.56 -29.81
N PHE A 21 -4.80 -9.43 -28.85
CA PHE A 21 -5.46 -10.70 -29.14
C PHE A 21 -6.93 -10.41 -29.48
N ALA A 22 -7.32 -10.63 -30.74
CA ALA A 22 -8.73 -10.61 -31.11
C ALA A 22 -9.37 -11.92 -30.68
N ALA A 23 -10.14 -11.91 -29.59
CA ALA A 23 -11.01 -13.03 -29.23
C ALA A 23 -12.16 -13.10 -30.26
N GLY A 24 -12.15 -14.13 -31.11
CA GLY A 24 -13.28 -14.42 -31.99
C GLY A 24 -14.39 -15.03 -31.14
N VAL A 25 -15.53 -14.36 -31.06
CA VAL A 25 -16.74 -14.92 -30.42
C VAL A 25 -17.28 -16.02 -31.34
N GLY A 26 -17.23 -17.28 -30.89
CA GLY A 26 -17.81 -18.42 -31.62
C GLY A 26 -19.34 -18.30 -31.74
N ALA A 27 -19.89 -18.72 -32.88
CA ALA A 27 -21.35 -18.81 -33.04
C ALA A 27 -21.91 -19.96 -32.18
N ALA A 28 -23.15 -19.82 -31.70
CA ALA A 28 -23.79 -20.88 -30.93
C ALA A 28 -23.94 -22.17 -31.76
N GLU A 29 -23.57 -23.30 -31.16
CA GLU A 29 -23.78 -24.64 -31.70
C GLU A 29 -25.14 -25.19 -31.25
N PHE A 30 -25.82 -25.95 -32.11
CA PHE A 30 -27.14 -26.55 -31.82
C PHE A 30 -27.05 -28.08 -31.96
N ASP A 31 -27.35 -28.82 -30.89
CA ASP A 31 -27.33 -30.29 -30.84
C ASP A 31 -28.74 -30.85 -30.60
N GLY A 32 -29.67 -30.49 -31.48
CA GLY A 32 -31.07 -30.90 -31.41
C GLY A 32 -32.06 -29.73 -31.31
N ALA A 33 -33.36 -30.07 -31.23
CA ALA A 33 -34.44 -29.07 -31.17
C ALA A 33 -34.48 -28.27 -29.86
N ASP A 34 -33.80 -28.77 -28.83
CA ASP A 34 -33.85 -28.29 -27.45
C ASP A 34 -32.47 -28.12 -26.80
N LYS A 35 -31.37 -28.21 -27.55
CA LYS A 35 -30.01 -28.02 -27.04
C LYS A 35 -29.22 -27.03 -27.88
N ALA A 36 -28.62 -26.06 -27.19
CA ALA A 36 -27.65 -25.16 -27.77
C ALA A 36 -26.50 -24.90 -26.80
N THR A 37 -25.30 -24.73 -27.34
CA THR A 37 -24.08 -24.34 -26.62
C THR A 37 -23.60 -23.02 -27.21
N SER A 38 -23.38 -22.01 -26.38
CA SER A 38 -22.80 -20.73 -26.80
C SER A 38 -21.57 -20.42 -25.95
N GLU A 39 -20.64 -19.67 -26.51
CA GLU A 39 -19.46 -19.23 -25.79
C GLU A 39 -19.68 -17.85 -25.17
N ALA A 40 -19.19 -17.66 -23.95
CA ALA A 40 -19.06 -16.36 -23.30
C ALA A 40 -17.58 -16.13 -23.01
N THR A 41 -17.00 -15.05 -23.54
CA THR A 41 -15.59 -14.70 -23.36
C THR A 41 -15.45 -13.28 -22.82
N VAL A 42 -14.53 -13.09 -21.88
CA VAL A 42 -14.10 -11.78 -21.40
C VAL A 42 -12.58 -11.70 -21.44
N ASN A 43 -12.04 -10.54 -21.82
CA ASN A 43 -10.62 -10.25 -21.69
C ASN A 43 -10.42 -9.31 -20.50
N VAL A 44 -9.65 -9.74 -19.50
CA VAL A 44 -9.36 -8.96 -18.30
C VAL A 44 -7.92 -8.48 -18.38
N LEU A 45 -7.72 -7.18 -18.17
CA LEU A 45 -6.40 -6.54 -18.19
C LEU A 45 -6.08 -5.99 -16.79
N PRO A 46 -4.79 -5.88 -16.42
CA PRO A 46 -4.41 -5.22 -15.18
C PRO A 46 -4.92 -3.79 -15.09
N GLY A 47 -5.22 -3.33 -13.88
CA GLY A 47 -5.57 -1.94 -13.63
C GLY A 47 -4.37 -1.02 -13.85
N THR A 48 -4.64 0.21 -14.27
CA THR A 48 -3.60 1.24 -14.40
C THR A 48 -3.44 2.08 -13.13
N GLY A 49 -4.42 2.03 -12.22
CA GLY A 49 -4.44 2.88 -11.03
C GLY A 49 -4.96 4.30 -11.27
N VAL A 50 -5.41 4.64 -12.50
CA VAL A 50 -6.06 5.93 -12.82
C VAL A 50 -7.37 6.10 -12.04
N VAL A 51 -8.07 4.99 -11.79
CA VAL A 51 -9.27 4.92 -10.96
C VAL A 51 -9.01 3.85 -9.93
N ASP A 52 -8.83 4.27 -8.68
CA ASP A 52 -8.75 3.33 -7.59
C ASP A 52 -10.11 2.70 -7.27
N PRO A 53 -10.13 1.42 -6.86
CA PRO A 53 -11.22 0.96 -6.01
C PRO A 53 -11.36 1.91 -4.80
N PRO A 54 -12.59 2.18 -4.34
CA PRO A 54 -12.78 3.00 -3.14
C PRO A 54 -11.95 2.43 -1.98
N ILE A 55 -11.42 3.33 -1.16
CA ILE A 55 -10.53 2.94 -0.06
C ILE A 55 -11.36 2.34 1.06
N THR A 56 -11.20 1.04 1.25
CA THR A 56 -11.88 0.28 2.30
C THR A 56 -11.59 0.91 3.66
N ASN A 57 -12.63 1.13 4.47
CA ASN A 57 -12.44 1.63 5.81
C ASN A 57 -11.71 0.59 6.68
N PRO A 58 -10.60 0.96 7.34
CA PRO A 58 -9.80 0.00 8.10
C PRO A 58 -10.42 -0.39 9.46
N ILE A 59 -11.41 0.37 9.95
CA ILE A 59 -12.18 0.07 11.16
C ILE A 59 -13.39 -0.81 10.83
N ASP A 60 -14.15 -0.42 9.82
CA ASP A 60 -15.37 -1.12 9.38
C ASP A 60 -15.33 -1.35 7.85
N PRO A 61 -14.81 -2.49 7.39
CA PRO A 61 -14.62 -2.76 5.97
C PRO A 61 -15.93 -2.89 5.19
N GLU A 62 -17.08 -3.01 5.86
CA GLU A 62 -18.40 -3.01 5.21
C GLU A 62 -18.83 -1.60 4.76
N LEU A 63 -18.11 -0.55 5.19
CA LEU A 63 -18.33 0.85 4.83
C LEU A 63 -17.18 1.39 3.95
N PRO A 64 -17.22 1.21 2.62
CA PRO A 64 -16.05 1.42 1.75
C PRO A 64 -15.73 2.88 1.39
N GLU A 65 -16.38 3.89 1.96
CA GLU A 65 -16.26 5.27 1.46
C GLU A 65 -15.59 6.20 2.47
N ILE A 66 -14.25 6.21 2.42
CA ILE A 66 -13.47 7.29 3.00
C ILE A 66 -12.90 8.14 1.86
N PRO A 67 -13.36 9.40 1.67
CA PRO A 67 -12.73 10.31 0.72
C PRO A 67 -11.38 10.77 1.29
N LEU A 68 -10.30 10.43 0.59
CA LEU A 68 -8.94 10.72 1.03
C LEU A 68 -8.34 11.93 0.32
N GLU A 69 -7.68 12.78 1.11
CA GLU A 69 -6.71 13.77 0.63
C GLU A 69 -5.47 13.73 1.55
N PRO A 70 -4.24 13.61 1.02
CA PRO A 70 -3.89 13.41 -0.39
C PRO A 70 -4.00 11.95 -0.84
N THR A 71 -4.27 11.73 -2.13
CA THR A 71 -4.09 10.41 -2.78
C THR A 71 -2.81 10.41 -3.59
N ASN A 72 -2.07 9.30 -3.62
CA ASN A 72 -0.87 9.16 -4.43
C ASN A 72 -1.19 9.37 -5.93
N PRO A 73 -0.61 10.37 -6.60
CA PRO A 73 -0.92 10.69 -8.00
C PRO A 73 -0.25 9.75 -9.00
N ASN A 74 0.63 8.85 -8.55
CA ASN A 74 1.37 7.95 -9.43
C ASN A 74 0.56 6.68 -9.71
N GLU A 75 0.49 6.33 -10.99
CA GLU A 75 -0.17 5.15 -11.51
C GLU A 75 0.67 3.88 -11.32
N GLY A 76 0.00 2.73 -11.24
CA GLY A 76 0.63 1.42 -11.13
C GLY A 76 -0.35 0.32 -10.68
N PRO A 77 -0.18 -0.92 -11.14
CA PRO A 77 -1.06 -2.02 -10.76
C PRO A 77 -0.79 -2.54 -9.34
N LEU A 78 0.35 -2.24 -8.72
CA LEU A 78 0.62 -2.49 -7.30
C LEU A 78 1.15 -1.20 -6.69
N ARG A 79 0.46 -0.62 -5.71
CA ARG A 79 0.87 0.67 -5.13
C ARG A 79 0.27 0.96 -3.77
N ILE A 80 0.88 1.93 -3.08
CA ILE A 80 0.33 2.59 -1.89
C ILE A 80 -0.50 3.77 -2.36
N ASN A 81 -1.77 3.82 -1.96
CA ASN A 81 -2.68 4.92 -2.30
C ASN A 81 -2.63 6.03 -1.27
N TYR A 82 -2.43 5.66 0.00
CA TYR A 82 -2.46 6.56 1.15
C TYR A 82 -1.64 6.02 2.32
N VAL A 83 -1.03 6.91 3.09
CA VAL A 83 -0.43 6.61 4.40
C VAL A 83 -0.62 7.81 5.33
N SER A 84 -1.05 7.56 6.56
CA SER A 84 -1.19 8.61 7.57
C SER A 84 0.17 9.11 8.04
N ASP A 85 0.27 10.42 8.29
CA ASP A 85 1.36 10.97 9.09
C ASP A 85 1.19 10.54 10.56
N LEU A 86 2.31 10.32 11.26
CA LEU A 86 2.28 9.98 12.69
C LEU A 86 2.58 11.21 13.55
N ASN A 87 1.60 11.64 14.34
CA ASN A 87 1.73 12.78 15.25
C ASN A 87 1.52 12.33 16.70
N PHE A 88 2.46 12.64 17.59
CA PHE A 88 2.45 12.23 18.99
C PHE A 88 2.14 13.38 19.97
N ASP A 89 1.78 14.56 19.47
CA ASP A 89 1.62 15.80 20.24
C ASP A 89 2.86 16.24 21.03
N ASP A 90 2.76 17.40 21.65
CA ASP A 90 3.72 17.85 22.66
C ASP A 90 3.65 16.93 23.89
N HIS A 91 4.79 16.34 24.26
CA HIS A 91 4.92 15.51 25.46
C HIS A 91 5.89 16.12 26.47
N THR A 92 5.50 16.14 27.74
CA THR A 92 6.37 16.62 28.84
C THR A 92 7.05 15.45 29.51
N LEU A 93 8.39 15.46 29.54
CA LEU A 93 9.18 14.42 30.21
C LEU A 93 8.83 14.31 31.69
N THR A 94 8.52 13.09 32.13
CA THR A 94 8.26 12.80 33.56
C THR A 94 9.47 12.27 34.31
N GLY A 95 10.58 11.98 33.61
CA GLY A 95 11.76 11.30 34.16
C GLY A 95 11.56 9.78 34.36
N ARG A 96 10.53 9.21 33.73
CA ARG A 96 10.22 7.77 33.70
C ARG A 96 10.12 7.32 32.24
N GLU A 97 10.20 6.01 32.01
CA GLU A 97 9.83 5.45 30.71
C GLU A 97 8.33 5.65 30.50
N GLU A 98 7.95 6.18 29.34
CA GLU A 98 6.57 6.46 28.97
C GLU A 98 6.25 5.88 27.59
N THR A 99 5.03 5.40 27.43
CA THR A 99 4.49 5.01 26.12
C THR A 99 3.38 5.98 25.77
N ILE A 100 3.56 6.69 24.66
CA ILE A 100 2.56 7.58 24.08
C ILE A 100 2.15 7.05 22.72
N PHE A 101 1.01 7.50 22.22
CA PHE A 101 0.39 6.97 21.02
C PHE A 101 0.18 8.06 19.98
N SER A 102 0.26 7.69 18.71
CA SER A 102 -0.04 8.59 17.60
C SER A 102 -1.51 8.98 17.64
N LYS A 103 -1.80 10.22 17.29
CA LYS A 103 -3.16 10.69 17.08
C LYS A 103 -3.86 9.94 15.95
N ASP A 104 -5.17 9.99 16.02
CA ASP A 104 -6.02 9.72 14.87
C ASP A 104 -5.70 10.70 13.74
N ASP A 105 -5.70 10.14 12.55
CA ASP A 105 -5.66 10.85 11.30
C ASP A 105 -7.06 11.35 10.94
N VAL A 106 -7.13 12.52 10.32
CA VAL A 106 -8.40 13.16 9.97
C VAL A 106 -8.57 13.07 8.47
N VAL A 107 -9.46 12.18 8.05
CA VAL A 107 -9.74 11.93 6.66
C VAL A 107 -11.17 12.33 6.32
N GLY A 108 -11.29 13.39 5.51
CA GLY A 108 -12.57 14.04 5.27
C GLY A 108 -13.14 14.59 6.58
N GLU A 109 -14.26 14.02 7.04
CA GLU A 109 -14.90 14.38 8.31
C GLU A 109 -14.68 13.33 9.42
N ASN A 110 -13.92 12.27 9.15
CA ASN A 110 -13.74 11.15 10.07
C ASN A 110 -12.38 11.21 10.75
N ALA A 111 -12.35 10.96 12.06
CA ALA A 111 -11.13 10.65 12.80
C ALA A 111 -10.94 9.12 12.79
N ILE A 112 -9.81 8.67 12.25
CA ILE A 112 -9.49 7.26 12.05
C ILE A 112 -8.07 7.03 12.58
N PRO A 113 -7.80 5.98 13.36
CA PRO A 113 -6.43 5.68 13.77
C PRO A 113 -5.53 5.54 12.55
N ALA A 114 -4.26 5.95 12.70
CA ALA A 114 -3.30 5.97 11.61
C ALA A 114 -3.30 4.65 10.81
N PHE A 115 -3.38 4.76 9.49
CA PHE A 115 -3.53 3.62 8.60
C PHE A 115 -2.77 3.81 7.29
N ILE A 116 -2.72 2.74 6.51
CA ILE A 116 -2.15 2.70 5.18
C ILE A 116 -3.08 1.93 4.27
N ASN A 117 -3.28 2.43 3.04
CA ASN A 117 -4.03 1.74 2.00
C ASN A 117 -3.10 1.34 0.85
N VAL A 118 -3.26 0.09 0.42
CA VAL A 118 -2.56 -0.48 -0.73
C VAL A 118 -3.59 -1.01 -1.74
N ALA A 119 -3.24 -0.94 -3.02
CA ALA A 119 -4.04 -1.51 -4.09
C ALA A 119 -3.20 -2.47 -4.94
N ASP A 120 -3.73 -3.68 -5.16
CA ASP A 120 -3.19 -4.65 -6.11
C ASP A 120 -4.22 -5.01 -7.18
N LEU A 121 -4.02 -4.44 -8.36
CA LEU A 121 -4.81 -4.60 -9.58
C LEU A 121 -4.03 -5.35 -10.66
N ARG A 122 -2.93 -6.05 -10.31
CA ARG A 122 -2.14 -6.83 -11.27
C ARG A 122 -2.94 -7.98 -11.87
N GLY A 123 -3.85 -8.57 -11.10
CA GLY A 123 -4.64 -9.72 -11.53
C GLY A 123 -3.87 -11.05 -11.54
N THR A 124 -2.63 -11.07 -11.02
CA THR A 124 -1.78 -12.26 -11.02
C THR A 124 -1.98 -13.12 -9.77
N GLY A 125 -2.32 -12.50 -8.64
CA GLY A 125 -2.46 -13.20 -7.36
C GLY A 125 -1.11 -13.54 -6.71
N ASP A 126 0.00 -12.90 -7.11
CA ASP A 126 1.32 -13.27 -6.57
C ASP A 126 1.54 -12.83 -5.11
N GLY A 127 0.65 -12.00 -4.55
CA GLY A 127 0.80 -11.43 -3.21
C GLY A 127 1.81 -10.27 -3.14
N TRP A 128 2.00 -9.71 -1.94
CA TRP A 128 2.90 -8.57 -1.70
C TRP A 128 3.32 -8.46 -0.24
N THR A 129 4.41 -7.75 0.03
CA THR A 129 4.84 -7.37 1.39
C THR A 129 4.91 -5.85 1.52
N LEU A 130 4.24 -5.31 2.53
CA LEU A 130 4.33 -3.90 2.93
C LEU A 130 5.35 -3.74 4.05
N LYS A 131 6.33 -2.86 3.84
CA LYS A 131 7.46 -2.60 4.73
C LYS A 131 7.51 -1.13 5.15
N VAL A 132 8.09 -0.89 6.31
CA VAL A 132 8.46 0.46 6.76
C VAL A 132 9.88 0.47 7.29
N ALA A 133 10.66 1.45 6.85
CA ALA A 133 11.98 1.74 7.38
C ALA A 133 12.04 3.13 8.02
N GLN A 134 12.86 3.32 9.04
CA GLN A 134 13.04 4.61 9.71
C GLN A 134 14.39 5.23 9.35
N THR A 135 14.38 6.52 8.99
CA THR A 135 15.58 7.36 8.91
C THR A 135 15.54 8.42 10.00
N GLY A 136 16.60 8.50 10.80
CA GLY A 136 16.66 9.36 12.00
C GLY A 136 15.90 8.77 13.21
N GLU A 137 15.68 9.58 14.26
CA GLU A 137 15.01 9.18 15.50
C GLU A 137 14.03 10.26 15.98
N LEU A 138 12.82 9.85 16.38
CA LEU A 138 11.79 10.74 16.93
C LEU A 138 12.08 11.20 18.36
N VAL A 139 12.91 10.49 19.12
CA VAL A 139 13.53 10.93 20.37
C VAL A 139 14.77 10.05 20.53
N GLN A 140 15.88 10.60 21.00
CA GLN A 140 17.12 9.82 21.18
C GLN A 140 16.87 8.59 22.05
N GLY A 141 17.09 7.39 21.49
CA GLY A 141 16.90 6.11 22.18
C GLY A 141 15.45 5.67 22.37
N ALA A 142 14.49 6.37 21.77
CA ALA A 142 13.10 5.95 21.77
C ALA A 142 12.82 4.86 20.72
N GLU A 143 11.81 4.06 21.01
CA GLU A 143 11.38 2.95 20.15
C GLU A 143 9.99 3.24 19.57
N LEU A 144 9.85 3.13 18.25
CA LEU A 144 8.56 3.18 17.57
C LEU A 144 8.00 1.75 17.46
N ARG A 145 6.78 1.53 17.95
CA ARG A 145 6.10 0.23 17.95
C ARG A 145 4.89 0.24 17.03
N PHE A 146 4.90 -0.65 16.05
CA PHE A 146 3.77 -0.94 15.18
C PHE A 146 3.08 -2.22 15.64
N LYS A 147 1.75 -2.15 15.79
CA LYS A 147 0.88 -3.29 16.08
C LYS A 147 -0.27 -3.29 15.08
N PRO A 148 0.04 -3.52 13.80
CA PRO A 148 -0.94 -3.31 12.76
C PRO A 148 -2.11 -4.28 12.91
N VAL A 149 -3.27 -3.84 12.43
CA VAL A 149 -4.49 -4.65 12.41
C VAL A 149 -5.06 -4.60 11.01
N TYR A 150 -5.27 -5.78 10.43
CA TYR A 150 -6.05 -5.95 9.22
C TYR A 150 -7.42 -6.52 9.60
N ASN A 151 -8.47 -5.76 9.32
CA ASN A 151 -9.86 -6.13 9.61
C ASN A 151 -10.63 -6.55 8.35
N GLY A 152 -10.00 -6.56 7.18
CA GLY A 152 -10.66 -6.91 5.93
C GLY A 152 -10.99 -8.40 5.82
N ALA A 153 -11.72 -8.75 4.75
CA ALA A 153 -12.23 -10.11 4.55
C ALA A 153 -11.21 -11.09 3.97
N ASP A 154 -10.06 -10.62 3.48
CA ASP A 154 -9.04 -11.48 2.87
C ASP A 154 -8.17 -12.14 3.96
N ASP A 155 -8.43 -13.41 4.25
CA ASP A 155 -7.75 -14.18 5.29
C ASP A 155 -6.29 -14.51 4.98
N LYS A 156 -5.81 -14.18 3.77
CA LYS A 156 -4.41 -14.33 3.36
C LYS A 156 -3.58 -13.07 3.57
N ILE A 157 -4.18 -12.01 4.12
CA ILE A 157 -3.46 -10.83 4.56
C ILE A 157 -3.19 -10.95 6.06
N THR A 158 -1.92 -11.05 6.41
CA THR A 158 -1.46 -11.11 7.80
C THR A 158 -0.80 -9.79 8.18
N ALA A 159 -1.29 -9.15 9.24
CA ALA A 159 -0.61 -8.04 9.87
C ALA A 159 0.57 -8.55 10.73
N VAL A 160 1.74 -7.94 10.58
CA VAL A 160 3.00 -8.38 11.21
C VAL A 160 3.42 -7.40 12.30
N GLY A 161 3.93 -6.23 11.91
CA GLY A 161 4.39 -5.21 12.84
C GLY A 161 5.74 -5.50 13.47
N GLY A 162 6.09 -4.70 14.47
CA GLY A 162 7.42 -4.76 15.04
C GLY A 162 7.83 -3.46 15.72
N LYS A 163 9.15 -3.31 15.90
CA LYS A 163 9.78 -2.21 16.61
C LYS A 163 10.89 -1.63 15.76
N LEU A 164 10.91 -0.32 15.62
CA LEU A 164 12.02 0.44 15.06
C LEU A 164 12.72 1.16 16.22
N HIS A 165 13.99 0.85 16.45
CA HIS A 165 14.82 1.45 17.50
C HIS A 165 15.61 2.64 16.96
N GLY A 166 15.89 2.72 15.66
CA GLY A 166 16.63 3.84 15.10
C GLY A 166 16.85 3.78 13.60
N ASP A 167 17.83 4.58 13.18
CA ASP A 167 18.18 4.81 11.77
C ASP A 167 18.56 3.51 11.04
N GLY A 168 17.86 3.23 9.94
CA GLY A 168 18.09 2.06 9.09
C GLY A 168 17.32 0.81 9.50
N ASP A 169 16.59 0.81 10.62
CA ASP A 169 15.71 -0.30 10.97
C ASP A 169 14.57 -0.40 9.96
N GLU A 170 14.21 -1.63 9.58
CA GLU A 170 13.10 -1.96 8.70
C GLU A 170 12.30 -3.14 9.28
N ILE A 171 10.97 -3.06 9.16
CA ILE A 171 10.07 -4.14 9.55
C ILE A 171 9.00 -4.38 8.48
N ASP A 172 8.44 -5.58 8.49
CA ASP A 172 7.22 -5.91 7.76
C ASP A 172 6.00 -5.45 8.55
N ILE A 173 5.04 -4.86 7.85
CA ILE A 173 3.79 -4.34 8.43
C ILE A 173 2.63 -5.25 8.08
N ALA A 174 2.55 -5.68 6.82
CA ALA A 174 1.56 -6.63 6.37
C ALA A 174 2.13 -7.47 5.21
N ILE A 175 1.70 -8.72 5.15
CA ILE A 175 2.04 -9.66 4.09
C ILE A 175 0.74 -10.21 3.52
N ALA A 176 0.58 -10.13 2.20
CA ALA A 176 -0.44 -10.85 1.47
C ALA A 176 0.21 -12.05 0.78
N ASP A 177 -0.22 -13.26 1.14
CA ASP A 177 0.25 -14.50 0.53
C ASP A 177 -0.30 -14.70 -0.89
N GLU A 178 0.17 -15.75 -1.56
CA GLU A 178 -0.31 -16.13 -2.89
C GLU A 178 -1.85 -16.29 -2.91
N ASN A 179 -2.46 -15.76 -3.96
CA ASN A 179 -3.89 -15.65 -4.18
C ASN A 179 -4.62 -14.78 -3.13
N GLY A 180 -3.90 -13.90 -2.43
CA GLY A 180 -4.42 -12.88 -1.51
C GLY A 180 -3.95 -11.48 -1.88
N GLY A 181 -4.48 -10.46 -1.19
CA GLY A 181 -4.02 -9.07 -1.29
C GLY A 181 -4.51 -8.30 -2.50
N MET A 182 -5.28 -8.92 -3.39
CA MET A 182 -5.86 -8.25 -4.56
C MET A 182 -6.91 -7.20 -4.15
N GLY A 183 -7.07 -6.17 -4.97
CA GLY A 183 -7.99 -5.06 -4.70
C GLY A 183 -7.44 -4.03 -3.71
N SER A 184 -8.35 -3.23 -3.12
CA SER A 184 -8.02 -2.19 -2.13
C SER A 184 -8.01 -2.77 -0.72
N ASN A 185 -6.90 -2.64 -0.02
CA ASN A 185 -6.73 -3.15 1.33
C ASN A 185 -6.17 -2.07 2.24
N SER A 186 -6.84 -1.85 3.37
CA SER A 186 -6.42 -0.89 4.39
C SER A 186 -5.98 -1.59 5.66
N ILE A 187 -4.87 -1.14 6.22
CA ILE A 187 -4.22 -1.71 7.41
C ILE A 187 -4.09 -0.60 8.46
N LEU A 188 -4.68 -0.78 9.65
CA LEU A 188 -4.41 0.09 10.79
C LEU A 188 -2.96 -0.13 11.24
N LEU A 189 -2.22 0.91 11.59
CA LEU A 189 -0.81 0.80 11.99
C LEU A 189 -0.62 0.44 13.49
N GLY A 190 -1.71 0.47 14.26
CA GLY A 190 -1.70 0.18 15.69
C GLY A 190 -3.07 -0.13 16.32
N GLY A 191 -4.09 -0.43 15.51
CA GLY A 191 -5.48 -0.53 15.99
C GLY A 191 -6.02 0.81 16.48
N THR A 192 -6.92 0.79 17.46
CA THR A 192 -7.47 2.02 18.08
C THR A 192 -6.49 2.76 18.98
N ASP A 193 -5.39 2.10 19.36
CA ASP A 193 -4.35 2.72 20.18
C ASP A 193 -3.29 3.40 19.30
N GLY A 194 -3.37 3.33 17.96
CA GLY A 194 -2.39 3.95 17.07
C GLY A 194 -0.96 3.39 17.22
N VAL A 195 -0.01 4.00 16.52
CA VAL A 195 1.41 3.65 16.62
C VAL A 195 1.94 4.16 17.96
N ALA A 196 2.77 3.38 18.66
CA ALA A 196 3.29 3.81 19.97
C ALA A 196 4.74 4.30 19.89
N LEU A 197 5.05 5.40 20.58
CA LEU A 197 6.40 5.87 20.83
C LEU A 197 6.76 5.60 22.30
N VAL A 198 7.83 4.84 22.53
CA VAL A 198 8.33 4.52 23.86
C VAL A 198 9.51 5.42 24.17
N ILE A 199 9.30 6.39 25.05
CA ILE A 199 10.27 7.41 25.43
C ILE A 199 11.06 6.88 26.63
N PRO A 200 12.41 6.77 26.55
CA PRO A 200 13.23 6.26 27.63
C PRO A 200 13.41 7.28 28.76
N THR A 201 13.84 6.81 29.94
CA THR A 201 14.03 7.66 31.14
C THR A 201 15.05 8.79 30.97
N ASP A 202 16.03 8.59 30.09
CA ASP A 202 17.13 9.52 29.81
C ASP A 202 16.92 10.33 28.52
N ALA A 203 15.69 10.32 27.98
CA ALA A 203 15.28 11.18 26.88
C ALA A 203 15.58 12.66 27.18
N LYS A 204 15.95 13.38 26.13
CA LYS A 204 16.23 14.82 26.20
C LYS A 204 15.04 15.60 25.67
N ALA A 205 14.86 16.82 26.14
CA ALA A 205 13.90 17.74 25.55
C ALA A 205 14.46 18.29 24.24
N GLY A 206 13.60 18.46 23.24
CA GLY A 206 13.94 19.01 21.94
C GLY A 206 12.81 18.83 20.94
N ASP A 207 12.98 19.43 19.76
CA ASP A 207 12.13 19.17 18.60
C ASP A 207 12.74 18.02 17.82
N TYR A 208 11.94 16.99 17.56
CA TYR A 208 12.40 15.78 16.92
C TYR A 208 11.53 15.42 15.72
N ASN A 209 12.14 14.80 14.72
CA ASN A 209 11.48 14.30 13.53
C ASN A 209 12.27 13.09 13.02
N ALA A 210 11.55 12.08 12.54
CA ALA A 210 12.11 10.99 11.77
C ALA A 210 11.32 10.84 10.48
N ALA A 211 11.99 10.37 9.42
CA ALA A 211 11.32 10.00 8.19
C ALA A 211 10.97 8.50 8.23
N LEU A 212 9.74 8.16 7.87
CA LEU A 212 9.33 6.79 7.63
C LEU A 212 9.23 6.53 6.13
N HIS A 213 9.92 5.50 5.68
CA HIS A 213 10.00 5.09 4.29
C HIS A 213 9.15 3.84 4.09
N TRP A 214 8.01 4.01 3.42
CA TRP A 214 7.09 2.93 3.12
C TRP A 214 7.38 2.34 1.75
N ASN A 215 7.41 1.01 1.68
CA ASN A 215 7.67 0.29 0.44
C ASN A 215 6.73 -0.91 0.33
N ILE A 216 6.19 -1.13 -0.87
CA ILE A 216 5.41 -2.34 -1.19
C ILE A 216 6.18 -3.14 -2.23
N VAL A 217 6.47 -4.39 -1.89
CA VAL A 217 7.27 -5.30 -2.72
C VAL A 217 6.37 -6.39 -3.25
N ALA A 218 6.40 -6.59 -4.57
CA ALA A 218 5.75 -7.71 -5.22
C ALA A 218 6.43 -9.02 -4.82
N ASP A 219 5.65 -10.09 -4.74
CA ASP A 219 6.09 -11.46 -4.47
C ASP A 219 6.74 -11.56 -3.07
N PRO A 220 5.94 -11.86 -2.02
CA PRO A 220 6.46 -11.90 -0.66
C PRO A 220 7.60 -12.91 -0.60
N SER A 221 8.76 -12.45 -0.19
CA SER A 221 9.93 -13.32 -0.02
C SER A 221 9.63 -14.32 1.10
N VAL A 222 9.46 -15.58 0.72
CA VAL A 222 9.30 -16.76 1.58
C VAL A 222 10.47 -16.92 2.55
#